data_AF-A0A2N2SQC1-F1
#
_entry.id   AF-A0A2N2SQC1-F1
#
_cell.length_a   1.000
_cell.length_b   1.000
_cell.length_c   1.000
_cell.angle_alpha   90.00
_cell.angle_beta   90.00
_cell.angle_gamma   90.00
#
_symmetry.space_group_name_H-M   'P 1'
#
loop_
_entity.id
_entity.type
_entity.pdbx_description
1 polymer ?
#
loop_
_entity_poly.entity_id
_entity_poly.type
_entity_poly.pdbx_seq_one_letter_code
_entity_poly.pdbx_strand_id
1 'polypeptide(L)'
;DASAFDEAWMRQTFDDLYNGYAEKVVRWTNSLLFPPPEHIIKLLGAAQELPAVASRIANGFNDPRDYANYWFAPEDTDRLINAEAQKLAA
;
A
#
# COMPACT_ATOMS: atom_id res chain seq x y z
N ASP A 1 10.60 29.46 -23.71
CA ASP A 1 10.86 30.18 -22.45
C ASP A 1 11.29 29.22 -21.36
N ALA A 2 12.46 29.44 -20.78
CA ALA A 2 12.96 28.66 -19.64
C ALA A 2 12.24 29.04 -18.31
N SER A 3 11.40 30.08 -18.31
CA SER A 3 10.65 30.54 -17.14
C SER A 3 9.52 29.60 -16.70
N ALA A 4 9.11 28.62 -17.53
CA ALA A 4 8.06 27.67 -17.20
C ALA A 4 8.52 26.48 -16.35
N PHE A 5 9.84 26.26 -16.24
CA PHE A 5 10.46 25.16 -15.47
C PHE A 5 11.39 25.72 -14.38
N ASP A 6 10.89 26.72 -13.65
CA ASP A 6 11.61 27.35 -12.56
C ASP A 6 11.63 26.49 -11.28
N GLU A 7 12.29 26.99 -10.23
CA GLU A 7 12.39 26.27 -8.96
C GLU A 7 11.01 26.00 -8.33
N ALA A 8 10.06 26.93 -8.46
CA ALA A 8 8.71 26.76 -7.94
C ALA A 8 8.00 25.59 -8.65
N TRP A 9 8.09 25.54 -9.98
CA TRP A 9 7.58 24.42 -10.76
C TRP A 9 8.25 23.09 -10.39
N MET A 10 9.57 23.09 -10.18
CA MET A 10 10.30 21.88 -9.78
C MET A 10 9.82 21.34 -8.43
N ARG A 11 9.65 22.21 -7.44
CA ARG A 11 9.17 21.85 -6.10
C ARG A 11 7.75 21.31 -6.15
N GLN A 12 6.84 22.02 -6.82
CA GLN A 12 5.45 21.58 -6.96
C GLN A 12 5.36 20.22 -7.65
N THR A 13 6.09 20.02 -8.75
CA THR A 13 6.10 18.74 -9.48
C THR A 13 6.62 17.60 -8.62
N PHE A 14 7.68 17.85 -7.82
CA PHE A 14 8.19 16.86 -6.87
C PHE A 14 7.17 16.54 -5.78
N ASP A 15 6.56 17.55 -5.16
CA ASP A 15 5.60 17.38 -4.08
C ASP A 15 4.37 16.60 -4.56
N ASP A 16 3.89 16.87 -5.77
CA ASP A 16 2.76 16.14 -6.38
C ASP A 16 3.12 14.66 -6.61
N LEU A 17 4.31 14.38 -7.16
CA LEU A 17 4.80 13.01 -7.34
C LEU A 17 4.99 12.29 -6.01
N TYR A 18 5.64 12.94 -5.04
CA TYR A 18 6.00 12.34 -3.77
C TYR A 18 4.76 12.04 -2.94
N ASN A 19 3.91 13.04 -2.72
CA ASN A 19 2.70 12.90 -1.91
C ASN A 19 1.68 11.99 -2.60
N GLY A 20 1.56 12.07 -3.92
CA GLY A 20 0.59 11.32 -4.71
C GLY A 20 0.96 9.86 -4.98
N TYR A 21 2.25 9.52 -5.00
CA TYR A 21 2.70 8.18 -5.41
C TYR A 21 3.97 7.71 -4.69
N ALA A 22 5.09 8.42 -4.84
CA ALA A 22 6.40 7.87 -4.50
C ALA A 22 6.61 7.61 -3.01
N GLU A 23 6.00 8.39 -2.11
CA GLU A 23 6.08 8.13 -0.67
C GLU A 23 5.54 6.74 -0.31
N LYS A 24 4.42 6.31 -0.92
CA LYS A 24 3.78 5.02 -0.63
C LYS A 24 4.65 3.87 -1.11
N VAL A 25 5.25 4.02 -2.30
CA VAL A 25 6.22 3.07 -2.85
C VAL A 25 7.41 2.92 -1.89
N VAL A 26 8.05 4.03 -1.52
CA VAL A 26 9.23 4.03 -0.64
C VAL A 26 8.90 3.41 0.71
N ARG A 27 7.77 3.81 1.33
CA ARG A 27 7.36 3.31 2.64
C ARG A 27 7.08 1.81 2.62
N TRP A 28 6.38 1.31 1.59
CA TRP A 28 6.12 -0.12 1.43
C TRP A 28 7.41 -0.90 1.21
N THR A 29 8.28 -0.48 0.28
CA THR A 29 9.56 -1.15 0.04
C THR A 29 10.44 -1.18 1.28
N ASN A 30 10.55 -0.07 2.02
CA ASN A 30 11.31 -0.02 3.26
C ASN A 30 10.74 -0.97 4.33
N SER A 31 9.42 -1.16 4.38
CA SER A 31 8.79 -2.10 5.32
C SER A 31 9.22 -3.56 5.10
N LEU A 32 9.62 -3.92 3.87
CA LEU A 32 10.08 -5.26 3.53
C LEU A 32 11.55 -5.53 3.91
N LEU A 33 12.31 -4.50 4.28
CA LEU A 33 13.73 -4.62 4.65
C LEU A 33 13.95 -5.06 6.09
N PHE A 34 12.92 -4.99 6.92
CA PHE A 34 12.95 -5.35 8.34
C PHE A 34 12.10 -6.60 8.59
N PRO A 35 12.28 -7.28 9.75
CA PRO A 35 11.39 -8.37 10.12
C PRO A 35 9.91 -7.95 10.01
N PRO A 36 9.06 -8.77 9.35
CA PRO A 36 7.67 -8.41 9.15
C PRO A 36 6.94 -8.32 10.51
N PRO A 37 6.17 -7.24 10.76
CA PRO A 37 5.30 -7.15 11.92
C PRO A 37 4.27 -8.30 11.96
N GLU A 38 3.76 -8.60 13.16
CA GLU A 38 2.78 -9.70 13.35
C GLU A 38 1.55 -9.57 12.44
N HIS A 39 1.04 -8.35 12.24
CA HIS A 39 -0.13 -8.13 11.38
C HIS A 39 0.15 -8.44 9.91
N ILE A 40 1.38 -8.25 9.43
CA ILE A 40 1.78 -8.64 8.07
C ILE A 40 1.86 -10.15 7.93
N ILE A 41 2.39 -10.85 8.94
CA ILE A 41 2.38 -12.32 8.96
C ILE A 41 0.95 -12.86 8.96
N LYS A 42 0.06 -12.26 9.77
CA LYS A 42 -1.37 -12.59 9.80
C LYS A 42 -2.04 -12.36 8.44
N LEU A 43 -1.75 -11.22 7.78
CA LEU A 43 -2.27 -10.89 6.46
C LEU A 43 -1.86 -11.91 5.40
N LEU A 44 -0.57 -12.28 5.36
CA LEU A 44 -0.06 -13.29 4.43
C LEU A 44 -0.63 -14.69 4.75
N GLY A 45 -0.85 -15.01 6.02
CA GLY A 45 -1.57 -16.21 6.46
C GLY A 45 -3.01 -16.24 5.92
N ALA A 46 -3.76 -15.16 6.13
CA ALA A 46 -5.15 -15.05 5.67
C ALA A 46 -5.27 -15.11 4.14
N ALA A 47 -4.29 -14.59 3.40
CA ALA A 47 -4.27 -14.64 1.95
C ALA A 47 -4.24 -16.07 1.38
N GLN A 48 -3.82 -17.09 2.16
CA GLN A 48 -3.85 -18.49 1.73
C GLN A 48 -5.27 -19.03 1.60
N GLU A 49 -6.21 -18.52 2.41
CA GLU A 49 -7.60 -18.98 2.45
C GLU A 49 -8.58 -17.97 1.82
N LEU A 50 -8.16 -16.72 1.62
CA LEU A 50 -8.97 -15.63 1.09
C LEU A 50 -8.43 -15.14 -0.26
N PRO A 51 -8.91 -15.67 -1.41
CA PRO A 51 -8.41 -15.31 -2.74
C PRO A 51 -8.47 -13.81 -3.06
N ALA A 52 -9.46 -13.09 -2.53
CA ALA A 52 -9.59 -11.65 -2.69
C ALA A 52 -8.44 -10.88 -2.01
N VAL A 53 -7.99 -11.34 -0.84
CA VAL A 53 -6.84 -10.75 -0.13
C VAL A 53 -5.56 -11.02 -0.91
N ALA A 54 -5.33 -12.26 -1.36
CA ALA A 54 -4.19 -12.60 -2.21
C ALA A 54 -4.14 -11.76 -3.48
N SER A 55 -5.27 -11.63 -4.18
CA SER A 55 -5.39 -10.83 -5.40
C SER A 55 -5.08 -9.36 -5.15
N ARG A 56 -5.56 -8.80 -4.03
CA ARG A 56 -5.30 -7.41 -3.67
C ARG A 56 -3.81 -7.16 -3.39
N ILE A 57 -3.15 -8.06 -2.67
CA ILE A 57 -1.70 -8.00 -2.43
C ILE A 57 -0.95 -8.04 -3.77
N ALA A 58 -1.27 -8.99 -4.66
CA ALA A 58 -0.62 -9.08 -5.96
C ALA A 58 -0.83 -7.81 -6.81
N ASN A 59 -2.05 -7.28 -6.85
CA ASN A 59 -2.37 -6.06 -7.59
C ASN A 59 -1.70 -4.81 -6.98
N GLY A 60 -1.41 -4.81 -5.69
CA GLY A 60 -0.64 -3.73 -5.04
C GLY A 60 0.77 -3.56 -5.60
N PHE A 61 1.36 -4.58 -6.26
CA PHE A 61 2.61 -4.39 -7.00
C PHE A 61 2.44 -3.47 -8.23
N ASN A 62 1.26 -3.46 -8.84
CA ASN A 62 0.95 -2.57 -9.97
C ASN A 62 0.54 -1.17 -9.49
N ASP A 63 -0.19 -1.06 -8.38
CA ASP A 63 -0.49 0.22 -7.73
C ASP A 63 -0.15 0.18 -6.22
N PRO A 64 1.08 0.57 -5.84
CA PRO A 64 1.54 0.53 -4.45
C PRO A 64 0.80 1.46 -3.50
N ARG A 65 0.00 2.41 -4.02
CA ARG A 65 -0.82 3.30 -3.18
C ARG A 65 -1.91 2.53 -2.44
N ASP A 66 -2.37 1.40 -2.98
CA ASP A 66 -3.41 0.60 -2.33
C ASP A 66 -2.94 -0.01 -1.00
N TYR A 67 -1.64 -0.29 -0.85
CA TYR A 67 -1.08 -0.77 0.42
C TYR A 67 -1.34 0.20 1.58
N ALA A 68 -1.47 1.50 1.31
CA ALA A 68 -1.79 2.49 2.34
C ALA A 68 -3.11 2.21 3.08
N ASN A 69 -4.01 1.45 2.46
CA ASN A 69 -5.33 1.13 3.02
C ASN A 69 -5.35 -0.04 4.00
N TYR A 70 -4.28 -0.86 4.06
CA TYR A 70 -4.31 -2.09 4.86
C TYR A 70 -2.96 -2.59 5.37
N TRP A 71 -1.83 -2.21 4.76
CA TRP A 71 -0.53 -2.79 5.06
C TRP A 71 0.10 -2.22 6.34
N PHE A 72 -0.04 -0.91 6.59
CA PHE A 72 0.80 -0.26 7.60
C PHE A 72 0.25 -0.31 9.03
N ALA A 73 -1.06 -0.42 9.21
CA ALA A 73 -1.71 -0.38 10.51
C ALA A 73 -2.41 -1.73 10.81
N PRO A 74 -2.21 -2.34 11.99
CA PRO A 74 -2.85 -3.60 12.36
C PRO A 74 -4.38 -3.58 12.23
N GLU A 75 -5.02 -2.48 12.63
CA GLU A 75 -6.47 -2.30 12.57
C GLU A 75 -7.01 -2.29 11.14
N ASP A 76 -6.23 -1.81 10.18
CA ASP A 76 -6.63 -1.77 8.77
C ASP A 76 -6.47 -3.16 8.12
N THR A 77 -5.39 -3.87 8.46
CA THR A 77 -5.22 -5.29 8.10
C THR A 77 -6.38 -6.12 8.60
N ASP A 78 -6.74 -5.98 9.88
CA ASP A 78 -7.82 -6.76 10.50
C ASP A 78 -9.17 -6.44 9.87
N ARG A 79 -9.42 -5.16 9.56
CA ARG A 79 -10.63 -4.74 8.85
C ARG A 79 -10.73 -5.40 7.47
N LEU A 80 -9.64 -5.44 6.71
CA LEU A 80 -9.60 -6.11 5.41
C LEU A 80 -9.92 -7.59 5.53
N ILE A 81 -9.20 -8.32 6.41
CA ILE A 81 -9.38 -9.77 6.58
C ILE A 81 -10.82 -10.08 6.98
N ASN A 82 -11.37 -9.36 7.96
CA ASN A 82 -12.74 -9.59 8.42
C ASN A 82 -13.78 -9.32 7.33
N ALA A 83 -13.61 -8.24 6.56
CA ALA A 83 -14.52 -7.90 5.46
C ALA A 83 -14.51 -8.97 4.36
N GLU A 84 -13.34 -9.46 3.95
CA GLU A 84 -13.24 -10.49 2.92
C GLU A 84 -13.69 -11.87 3.41
N ALA A 85 -13.45 -12.22 4.68
CA ALA A 85 -13.97 -13.44 5.28
C ALA A 85 -15.50 -13.43 5.35
N GLN A 86 -16.11 -12.31 5.73
CA GLN A 86 -17.57 -12.15 5.74
C GLN A 86 -18.17 -12.31 4.34
N LYS A 87 -17.53 -11.73 3.31
CA LYS A 87 -17.98 -11.87 1.92
C LYS A 87 -17.89 -13.31 1.42
N LEU A 88 -16.86 -14.04 1.81
CA LEU A 88 -16.69 -15.44 1.40
C LEU A 88 -17.73 -16.37 2.05
N ALA A 89 -18.18 -16.04 3.26
CA ALA A 89 -19.18 -16.81 4.01
C ALA A 89 -20.64 -16.53 3.61
N ALA A 90 -20.89 -15.46 2.85
CA ALA A 90 -22.21 -15.05 2.39
C ALA A 90 -22.58 -15.71 1.05
#